data_AF-A0A8H4L6P2-F1
#
_entry.id   AF-A0A8H4L6P2-F1
#
_cell.length_a   1.000
_cell.length_b   1.000
_cell.length_c   1.000
_cell.angle_alpha   90.00
_cell.angle_beta   90.00
_cell.angle_gamma   90.00
#
_symmetry.space_group_name_H-M   'P 1'
#
loop_
_entity.id
_entity.type
_entity.pdbx_description
1 polymer ?
#
loop_
_entity_poly.entity_id
_entity_poly.type
_entity_poly.pdbx_seq_one_letter_code
_entity_poly.pdbx_strand_id
1 'polypeptide(L)'
;MLPSPPSAFALLRPPRNLASQFDLTAQVALPDHPTVADLPQAVWRNKRYVLEESLSRKGSKGRKSWIKRHGFFLVEIDTNDSPLSPYWACRLCYAKGQPEFFAAAAMSSAADHLRT
;
A
#
# COMPACT_ATOMS: atom_id res chain seq x y z
N MET A 1 4.75 -21.74 16.44
CA MET A 1 5.09 -22.00 15.02
C MET A 1 5.66 -20.71 14.45
N LEU A 2 6.97 -20.64 14.19
CA LEU A 2 7.56 -19.51 13.46
C LEU A 2 7.19 -19.63 11.98
N PRO A 3 6.85 -18.53 11.29
CA PRO A 3 6.68 -18.57 9.84
C PRO A 3 8.03 -18.89 9.18
N SER A 4 8.02 -19.85 8.26
CA SER A 4 9.20 -20.22 7.48
C SER A 4 9.75 -19.00 6.75
N PRO A 5 11.08 -18.76 6.78
CA PRO A 5 11.66 -17.65 6.03
C PRO A 5 11.37 -17.83 4.54
N PRO A 6 11.07 -16.74 3.80
CA PRO A 6 10.88 -16.82 2.36
C PRO A 6 12.14 -17.38 1.71
N SER A 7 11.98 -18.35 0.81
CA SER A 7 13.07 -18.92 0.02
C SER A 7 13.87 -17.80 -0.67
N ALA A 8 15.20 -17.85 -0.62
CA ALA A 8 16.07 -16.86 -1.26
C ALA A 8 15.77 -16.66 -2.76
N PHE A 9 15.23 -17.68 -3.44
CA PHE A 9 14.78 -17.59 -4.82
C PHE A 9 13.49 -16.79 -5.02
N ALA A 10 12.65 -16.67 -3.99
CA ALA A 10 11.48 -15.78 -4.03
C ALA A 10 11.90 -14.30 -4.04
N LEU A 11 13.04 -13.96 -3.44
CA LEU A 11 13.61 -12.61 -3.45
C LEU A 11 14.14 -12.20 -4.83
N LEU A 12 14.49 -13.18 -5.67
CA LEU A 12 14.97 -12.95 -7.04
C LEU A 12 13.83 -12.78 -8.06
N ARG A 13 12.58 -13.12 -7.70
CA ARG A 13 11.44 -12.85 -8.58
C ARG A 13 11.02 -11.39 -8.41
N PRO A 14 10.91 -10.61 -9.49
CA PRO A 14 10.28 -9.31 -9.42
C PRO A 14 8.91 -9.47 -8.75
N PRO A 15 8.63 -8.75 -7.66
CA PRO A 15 7.36 -8.88 -6.96
C PRO A 15 6.24 -8.46 -7.92
N ARG A 16 5.45 -9.45 -8.37
CA ARG A 16 4.47 -9.27 -9.46
C ARG A 16 3.23 -8.48 -9.05
N ASN A 17 2.99 -8.33 -7.75
CA ASN A 17 1.82 -7.62 -7.22
C ASN A 17 2.24 -6.63 -6.13
N LEU A 18 1.40 -5.61 -5.92
CA LEU A 18 1.61 -4.58 -4.91
C LEU A 18 1.74 -5.14 -3.47
N ALA A 19 1.03 -6.23 -3.14
CA ALA A 19 1.07 -6.90 -1.82
C ALA A 19 2.49 -7.27 -1.42
N SER A 20 3.11 -8.08 -2.27
CA SER A 20 4.45 -8.58 -2.03
C SER A 20 5.46 -7.44 -2.00
N GLN A 21 5.25 -6.37 -2.77
CA GLN A 21 6.12 -5.20 -2.71
C GLN A 21 6.04 -4.52 -1.35
N PHE A 22 4.84 -4.24 -0.84
CA PHE A 22 4.70 -3.64 0.49
C PHE A 22 5.23 -4.56 1.60
N ASP A 23 4.94 -5.87 1.56
CA ASP A 23 5.42 -6.82 2.57
C ASP A 23 6.95 -6.95 2.57
N LEU A 24 7.59 -6.88 1.40
CA LEU A 24 9.06 -6.90 1.29
C LEU A 24 9.66 -5.60 1.82
N THR A 25 9.14 -4.45 1.43
CA THR A 25 9.66 -3.16 1.86
C THR A 25 9.37 -2.89 3.35
N ALA A 26 8.27 -3.42 3.89
CA ALA A 26 7.93 -3.30 5.32
C ALA A 26 8.83 -4.11 6.26
N GLN A 27 9.55 -5.12 5.76
CA GLN A 27 10.51 -5.89 6.53
C GLN A 27 11.86 -5.19 6.68
N VAL A 28 12.10 -4.12 5.92
CA VAL A 28 13.33 -3.32 6.02
C VAL A 28 13.24 -2.48 7.29
N ALA A 29 14.27 -2.58 8.13
CA ALA A 29 14.36 -1.78 9.35
C ALA A 29 14.43 -0.29 8.97
N LEU A 30 13.47 0.49 9.45
CA LEU A 30 13.45 1.93 9.23
C LEU A 30 14.53 2.62 10.09
N PRO A 31 15.22 3.64 9.56
CA PRO A 31 16.16 4.46 10.33
C PRO A 31 15.46 5.26 11.43
N ASP A 32 16.21 5.80 12.40
CA ASP A 32 15.69 6.59 13.54
C ASP A 32 14.87 7.82 13.11
N HIS A 33 15.14 8.34 11.90
CA HIS A 33 14.44 9.46 11.29
C HIS A 33 13.93 9.05 9.90
N PRO A 34 12.83 8.27 9.84
CA PRO A 34 12.33 7.77 8.58
C PRO A 34 11.78 8.92 7.72
N THR A 35 12.32 9.04 6.52
CA THR A 35 11.76 9.90 5.47
C THR A 35 10.74 9.13 4.64
N VAL A 36 10.02 9.84 3.77
CA VAL A 36 9.00 9.22 2.91
C VAL A 36 9.59 8.14 1.99
N ALA A 37 10.85 8.28 1.58
CA ALA A 37 11.59 7.29 0.79
C ALA A 37 11.89 5.98 1.55
N ASP A 38 12.00 6.06 2.88
CA ASP A 38 12.26 4.91 3.75
C ASP A 38 10.98 4.13 4.08
N LEU A 39 9.82 4.68 3.74
CA LEU A 39 8.55 4.03 4.01
C LEU A 39 8.31 2.85 3.07
N PRO A 40 7.51 1.86 3.48
CA PRO A 40 7.08 0.78 2.60
C PRO A 40 6.40 1.39 1.37
N GLN A 41 7.07 1.26 0.23
CA GLN A 41 6.60 1.72 -1.06
C GLN A 41 6.45 0.56 -2.04
N ALA A 42 5.55 0.77 -2.99
CA ALA A 42 5.30 -0.16 -4.07
C ALA A 42 5.10 0.61 -5.38
N VAL A 43 5.55 0.00 -6.47
CA VAL A 43 5.50 0.57 -7.81
C VAL A 43 4.45 -0.16 -8.63
N TRP A 44 3.50 0.60 -9.18
CA TRP A 44 2.47 0.07 -10.05
C TRP A 44 2.22 1.00 -11.22
N ARG A 45 2.20 0.44 -12.44
CA ARG A 45 2.02 1.20 -13.69
C ARG A 45 2.91 2.45 -13.78
N ASN A 46 4.19 2.30 -13.42
CA ASN A 46 5.19 3.39 -13.41
C ASN A 46 4.90 4.53 -12.42
N LYS A 47 4.06 4.29 -11.41
CA LYS A 47 3.77 5.21 -10.31
C LYS A 47 4.16 4.58 -8.99
N ARG A 48 4.62 5.40 -8.03
CA ARG A 48 5.00 4.97 -6.68
C ARG A 48 3.86 5.24 -5.72
N TYR A 49 3.58 4.27 -4.86
CA TYR A 49 2.54 4.34 -3.85
C TYR A 49 3.11 3.96 -2.50
N VAL A 50 2.70 4.68 -1.46
CA VAL A 50 2.93 4.29 -0.06
C VAL A 50 1.60 4.06 0.64
N LEU A 51 1.64 3.41 1.79
CA LEU A 51 0.48 3.34 2.67
C LEU A 51 0.22 4.69 3.35
N GLU A 52 -1.03 5.16 3.32
CA GLU A 52 -1.44 6.41 3.97
C GLU A 52 -1.13 6.41 5.47
N GLU A 53 -1.22 5.23 6.10
CA GLU A 53 -0.90 5.05 7.53
C GLU A 53 0.59 5.14 7.86
N SER A 54 1.47 4.90 6.88
CA SER A 54 2.91 5.08 7.04
C SER A 54 3.31 6.56 6.95
N LEU A 55 2.59 7.36 6.14
CA LEU A 55 2.77 8.81 6.08
C LEU A 55 2.21 9.52 7.31
N SER A 56 1.12 8.99 7.85
CA SER A 56 0.47 9.61 8.99
C SER A 56 1.34 9.39 10.24
N ARG A 57 1.59 10.45 11.03
CA ARG A 57 2.45 10.36 12.24
C ARG A 57 2.10 9.12 13.08
N LYS A 58 3.12 8.39 13.55
CA LYS A 58 2.97 7.22 14.43
C LYS A 58 1.99 7.58 15.57
N GLY A 59 0.81 6.95 15.60
CA GLY A 59 -0.25 7.21 16.57
C GLY A 59 -1.43 8.07 16.09
N SER A 60 -1.42 8.53 14.84
CA SER A 60 -2.56 9.21 14.24
C SER A 60 -3.70 8.22 13.95
N LYS A 61 -4.92 8.61 14.34
CA LYS A 61 -6.14 7.90 13.93
C LYS A 61 -6.29 8.12 12.43
N GLY A 62 -5.78 7.19 11.63
CA GLY A 62 -6.04 7.15 10.18
C GLY A 62 -7.54 7.14 9.89
N ARG A 63 -7.92 7.25 8.61
CA ARG A 63 -9.33 7.32 8.20
C ARG A 63 -10.17 6.22 8.86
N LYS A 64 -11.14 6.63 9.68
CA LYS A 64 -12.11 5.73 10.35
C LYS A 64 -13.28 5.38 9.42
N SER A 65 -12.98 4.83 8.25
CA SER A 65 -14.02 4.42 7.31
C SER A 65 -14.24 2.90 7.39
N TRP A 66 -15.51 2.47 7.32
CA TRP A 66 -15.86 1.04 7.30
C TRP A 66 -15.15 0.30 6.16
N ILE A 67 -14.95 1.01 5.04
CA ILE A 67 -14.28 0.52 3.84
C ILE A 67 -12.79 0.22 4.05
N LYS A 68 -12.15 0.77 5.09
CA LYS A 68 -10.77 0.39 5.49
C LYS A 68 -10.65 -1.11 5.79
N ARG A 69 -11.73 -1.77 6.20
CA ARG A 69 -11.71 -3.23 6.46
C ARG A 69 -11.62 -4.06 5.18
N HIS A 70 -12.03 -3.48 4.05
CA HIS A 70 -12.15 -4.17 2.77
C HIS A 70 -11.02 -3.80 1.79
N GLY A 71 -10.10 -2.92 2.17
CA GLY A 71 -9.03 -2.45 1.30
C GLY A 71 -7.99 -1.63 2.03
N PHE A 72 -7.09 -1.03 1.28
CA PHE A 72 -5.96 -0.27 1.80
C PHE A 72 -5.97 1.15 1.27
N PHE A 73 -5.64 2.12 2.12
CA PHE A 73 -5.44 3.49 1.69
C PHE A 73 -3.99 3.69 1.28
N LEU A 74 -3.82 4.18 0.06
CA LEU A 74 -2.55 4.38 -0.61
C LEU A 74 -2.43 5.85 -0.96
N VAL A 75 -1.22 6.39 -0.99
CA VAL A 75 -0.95 7.74 -1.48
C VAL A 75 0.07 7.61 -2.59
N GLU A 76 -0.27 8.15 -3.75
CA GLU A 76 0.69 8.27 -4.84
C GLU A 76 1.76 9.27 -4.45
N ILE A 77 3.02 8.97 -4.76
CA ILE A 77 4.16 9.82 -4.45
C ILE A 77 4.91 10.17 -5.73
N ASP A 78 5.27 11.45 -5.85
CA ASP A 78 6.11 11.96 -6.94
C ASP A 78 7.59 11.52 -6.80
N THR A 79 8.44 11.80 -7.79
CA THR A 79 9.89 11.58 -7.74
C THR A 79 10.58 12.31 -6.57
N ASN A 80 10.00 13.41 -6.09
CA ASN A 80 10.51 14.20 -4.95
C ASN A 80 10.00 13.71 -3.59
N ASP A 81 9.49 12.48 -3.53
CA ASP A 81 8.90 11.86 -2.34
C ASP A 81 7.77 12.68 -1.68
N SER A 82 7.12 13.51 -2.48
CA SER A 82 5.98 14.35 -2.08
C SER A 82 4.67 13.61 -2.29
N PRO A 83 3.77 13.55 -1.29
CA PRO A 83 2.47 12.92 -1.43
C PRO A 83 1.60 13.70 -2.43
N LEU A 84 1.07 13.01 -3.44
CA LEU A 84 0.22 13.56 -4.49
C LEU A 84 -1.26 13.37 -4.15
N SER A 85 -1.85 12.25 -4.58
CA SER A 85 -3.28 11.96 -4.46
C SER A 85 -3.52 10.69 -3.65
N PRO A 86 -4.47 10.70 -2.70
CA PRO A 86 -4.85 9.52 -1.95
C PRO A 86 -5.80 8.64 -2.75
N TYR A 87 -5.54 7.34 -2.73
CA TYR A 87 -6.31 6.29 -3.36
C TYR A 87 -6.71 5.23 -2.33
N TRP A 88 -7.73 4.46 -2.65
CA TRP A 88 -8.12 3.25 -1.95
C TRP A 88 -8.04 2.09 -2.93
N ALA A 89 -7.38 1.01 -2.54
CA ALA A 89 -7.32 -0.22 -3.32
C ALA A 89 -8.11 -1.33 -2.63
N CYS A 90 -8.97 -2.01 -3.39
CA CYS A 90 -9.74 -3.14 -2.90
C CYS A 90 -8.83 -4.33 -2.58
N ARG A 91 -8.95 -4.90 -1.37
CA ARG A 91 -8.14 -6.05 -0.94
C ARG A 91 -8.38 -7.29 -1.80
N LEU A 92 -9.60 -7.50 -2.30
CA LEU A 92 -9.93 -8.64 -3.15
C LEU A 92 -9.24 -8.54 -4.51
N CYS A 93 -9.29 -7.36 -5.15
CA CYS A 93 -8.59 -7.09 -6.41
C CYS A 93 -7.07 -7.15 -6.24
N TYR A 94 -6.60 -6.64 -5.11
CA TYR A 94 -5.20 -6.70 -4.70
C TYR A 94 -4.68 -8.14 -4.57
N ALA A 95 -5.45 -9.03 -3.92
CA ALA A 95 -5.11 -10.45 -3.80
C ALA A 95 -5.13 -11.19 -5.15
N LYS A 96 -5.95 -10.73 -6.10
CA LYS A 96 -5.98 -11.24 -7.49
C LYS A 96 -4.79 -10.77 -8.34
N GLY A 97 -3.94 -9.87 -7.82
CA GLY A 97 -2.81 -9.31 -8.54
C GLY A 97 -3.18 -8.22 -9.56
N GLN A 98 -4.43 -7.78 -9.57
CA GLN A 98 -4.93 -6.67 -10.39
C GLN A 98 -5.63 -5.66 -9.48
N PRO A 99 -4.86 -4.88 -8.70
CA PRO A 99 -5.43 -3.90 -7.80
C PRO A 99 -6.15 -2.81 -8.57
N GLU A 100 -7.38 -2.55 -8.16
CA GLU A 100 -8.21 -1.48 -8.68
C GLU A 100 -8.14 -0.30 -7.70
N PHE A 101 -7.75 0.85 -8.24
CA PHE A 101 -7.52 2.07 -7.47
C PHE A 101 -8.71 3.01 -7.62
N PHE A 102 -9.28 3.40 -6.50
CA PHE A 102 -10.38 4.35 -6.42
C PHE A 102 -9.88 5.61 -5.72
N ALA A 103 -10.25 6.79 -6.21
CA ALA A 103 -9.85 8.04 -5.56
C ALA A 103 -10.41 8.09 -4.13
N ALA A 104 -9.58 8.33 -3.12
CA ALA A 104 -10.03 8.31 -1.73
C ALA A 104 -10.94 9.51 -1.38
N ALA A 105 -11.02 10.52 -2.26
CA ALA A 105 -12.00 11.61 -2.18
C ALA A 105 -13.42 11.15 -2.60
N ALA A 106 -13.52 10.12 -3.44
CA ALA A 106 -14.77 9.58 -3.95
C ALA A 106 -14.97 8.14 -3.42
N MET A 107 -15.33 8.01 -2.15
CA MET A 107 -15.57 6.70 -1.52
C MET A 107 -16.85 5.99 -2.01
N SER A 108 -17.71 6.66 -2.78
CA SER A 108 -18.92 6.06 -3.37
C SER A 108 -18.58 4.96 -4.37
N SER A 109 -17.67 5.21 -5.32
CA SER A 109 -17.27 4.21 -6.32
C SER A 109 -16.60 3.00 -5.69
N ALA A 110 -15.76 3.23 -4.68
CA ALA A 110 -15.16 2.16 -3.88
C ALA A 110 -16.21 1.34 -3.12
N ALA A 111 -17.24 2.00 -2.57
CA ALA A 111 -18.34 1.32 -1.89
C ALA A 111 -19.22 0.52 -2.85
N ASP A 112 -19.49 1.05 -4.04
CA ASP A 112 -20.28 0.37 -5.07
C ASP A 112 -19.56 -0.87 -5.60
N HIS A 113 -18.24 -0.79 -5.80
CA HIS A 113 -17.39 -1.94 -6.15
C HIS A 113 -17.45 -3.07 -5.11
N LEU A 114 -17.67 -2.77 -3.83
CA LEU A 114 -17.81 -3.81 -2.79
C LEU A 114 -19.20 -4.45 -2.76
N ARG A 115 -20.19 -3.84 -3.40
CA ARG A 115 -21.57 -4.35 -3.47
C ARG A 115 -21.80 -5.25 -4.69
N THR A 116 -20.92 -5.17 -5.69
CA THR A 116 -20.92 -6.02 -6.89
C THR A 116 -20.19 -7.33 -6.66
#